data_AF-H5WT97-F1
#
_entry.id   AF-H5WT97-F1
#
_cell.length_a   1.000
_cell.length_b   1.000
_cell.length_c   1.000
_cell.angle_alpha   90.00
_cell.angle_beta   90.00
_cell.angle_gamma   90.00
#
_symmetry.space_group_name_H-M   'P 1'
#
loop_
_entity.id
_entity.type
_entity.pdbx_description
1 polymer ?
#
loop_
_entity_poly.entity_id
_entity_poly.type
_entity_poly.pdbx_seq_one_letter_code
_entity_poly.pdbx_strand_id
1 'polypeptide(L)'
;MSRFHTLAALTLSTTLLAACGGGDDAPAAGGAAAAAATCNQTLFQPGFVEQPTADQLSAYAGTYNGDEGAFGPNLGDPFVKSGSASLVVSASGGVTYKGTSYATVSVCIDKAAGNFGKVMYVHTDKGHFDISTQSLPDLGQAWGISPVDGQTNFRNSVKQ
;
A
#
# COMPACT_ATOMS: atom_id res chain seq x y z
N MET A 1 -62.00 -8.76 -10.97
CA MET A 1 -61.29 -7.49 -10.66
C MET A 1 -59.81 -7.71 -10.95
N SER A 2 -59.33 -7.32 -12.13
CA SER A 2 -57.89 -7.39 -12.49
C SER A 2 -57.53 -6.16 -13.31
N ARG A 3 -56.54 -5.43 -12.80
CA ARG A 3 -55.95 -4.15 -13.23
C ARG A 3 -54.62 -4.09 -12.45
N PHE A 4 -53.42 -3.82 -12.94
CA PHE A 4 -52.85 -3.23 -14.16
C PHE A 4 -51.41 -3.80 -14.33
N HIS A 5 -50.92 -4.08 -15.55
CA HIS A 5 -49.94 -3.29 -16.36
C HIS A 5 -48.61 -2.97 -15.60
N THR A 6 -47.41 -3.24 -16.14
CA THR A 6 -46.87 -2.61 -17.35
C THR A 6 -45.66 -3.40 -17.92
N LEU A 7 -45.70 -3.67 -19.23
CA LEU A 7 -44.56 -4.04 -20.07
C LEU A 7 -43.70 -2.79 -20.37
N ALA A 8 -42.39 -2.96 -20.54
CA ALA A 8 -41.71 -2.66 -21.81
C ALA A 8 -40.19 -2.93 -21.71
N ALA A 9 -39.74 -3.88 -22.53
CA ALA A 9 -38.37 -4.03 -22.99
C ALA A 9 -38.11 -3.11 -24.19
N LEU A 10 -36.85 -2.69 -24.42
CA LEU A 10 -36.19 -2.58 -25.74
C LEU A 10 -34.78 -1.95 -25.58
N THR A 11 -33.70 -2.70 -25.88
CA THR A 11 -32.75 -2.57 -27.03
C THR A 11 -31.66 -1.50 -26.89
N LEU A 12 -30.37 -1.89 -26.83
CA LEU A 12 -29.42 -2.22 -27.92
C LEU A 12 -28.65 -0.97 -28.43
N SER A 13 -27.32 -0.93 -28.26
CA SER A 13 -26.35 -0.92 -29.37
C SER A 13 -24.98 -0.35 -28.97
N THR A 14 -23.97 -1.12 -29.36
CA THR A 14 -22.53 -0.87 -29.47
C THR A 14 -22.20 0.28 -30.44
N THR A 15 -21.20 1.08 -30.10
CA THR A 15 -20.34 1.77 -31.08
C THR A 15 -18.87 1.49 -30.77
N LEU A 16 -18.33 0.55 -31.53
CA LEU A 16 -16.89 0.36 -31.74
C LEU A 16 -16.42 1.53 -32.62
N LEU A 17 -15.56 2.41 -32.10
CA LEU A 17 -14.82 3.36 -32.92
C LEU A 17 -13.39 2.84 -33.09
N ALA A 18 -13.12 2.24 -34.24
CA ALA A 18 -11.78 2.00 -34.73
C ALA A 18 -11.22 3.30 -35.32
N ALA A 19 -10.12 3.79 -34.76
CA ALA A 19 -9.29 4.82 -35.37
C ALA A 19 -7.84 4.30 -35.42
N CYS A 20 -7.33 4.13 -36.64
CA CYS A 20 -5.94 3.81 -36.94
C CYS A 20 -5.19 5.14 -37.14
N GLY A 21 -4.10 5.35 -36.38
CA GLY A 21 -3.22 6.51 -36.59
C GLY A 21 -2.16 6.68 -35.50
N GLY A 22 -1.01 6.01 -35.69
CA GLY A 22 0.36 6.48 -35.41
C GLY A 22 0.75 7.15 -34.07
N GLY A 23 1.75 6.54 -33.41
CA GLY A 23 2.86 7.28 -32.79
C GLY A 23 2.78 7.57 -31.29
N ASP A 24 3.84 7.14 -30.61
CA ASP A 24 4.37 7.61 -29.32
C ASP A 24 3.79 7.04 -28.00
N ASP A 25 4.75 6.66 -27.15
CA ASP A 25 4.64 5.87 -25.94
C ASP A 25 3.61 6.40 -24.93
N ALA A 26 2.51 5.66 -24.76
CA ALA A 26 1.71 5.75 -23.55
C ALA A 26 2.17 4.65 -22.58
N PRO A 27 2.75 4.97 -21.41
CA PRO A 27 2.90 3.94 -20.39
C PRO A 27 1.51 3.43 -20.06
N ALA A 28 1.34 2.11 -20.07
CA ALA A 28 0.13 1.47 -19.59
C ALA A 28 -0.13 1.99 -18.17
N ALA A 29 -1.12 2.85 -18.02
CA ALA A 29 -1.67 3.24 -16.74
C ALA A 29 -2.29 1.97 -16.15
N GLY A 30 -1.48 1.19 -15.44
CA GLY A 30 -1.94 0.18 -14.52
C GLY A 30 -2.78 0.89 -13.49
N GLY A 31 -4.10 0.94 -13.74
CA GLY A 31 -5.07 1.42 -12.79
C GLY A 31 -5.00 0.52 -11.57
N ALA A 32 -4.20 0.93 -10.58
CA ALA A 32 -4.27 0.40 -9.25
C ALA A 32 -5.71 0.66 -8.78
N ALA A 33 -6.54 -0.37 -8.83
CA ALA A 33 -7.86 -0.33 -8.25
C ALA A 33 -7.71 0.19 -6.82
N ALA A 34 -8.41 1.28 -6.51
CA ALA A 34 -8.33 1.92 -5.22
C ALA A 34 -8.72 0.90 -4.14
N ALA A 35 -7.74 0.42 -3.37
CA ALA A 35 -8.03 -0.18 -2.09
C ALA A 35 -8.70 0.93 -1.26
N ALA A 36 -9.98 0.77 -0.94
CA ALA A 36 -10.53 1.52 0.19
C ALA A 36 -9.78 0.99 1.40
N ALA A 37 -8.80 1.76 1.89
CA ALA A 37 -8.08 1.46 3.12
C ALA A 37 -9.09 0.99 4.15
N THR A 38 -8.96 -0.25 4.64
CA THR A 38 -9.74 -0.77 5.75
C THR A 38 -8.78 -1.06 6.88
N CYS A 39 -9.07 -0.59 8.09
CA CYS A 39 -8.24 -0.85 9.25
C CYS A 39 -8.75 -2.09 9.98
N ASN A 40 -8.06 -3.21 9.79
CA ASN A 40 -8.30 -4.41 10.57
C ASN A 40 -7.64 -4.29 11.95
N GLN A 41 -8.40 -3.79 12.93
CA GLN A 41 -7.90 -3.54 14.28
C GLN A 41 -7.56 -4.83 15.06
N THR A 42 -7.95 -6.02 14.58
CA THR A 42 -7.61 -7.29 15.26
C THR A 42 -6.12 -7.63 15.20
N LEU A 43 -5.38 -6.97 14.30
CA LEU A 43 -3.92 -7.08 14.18
C LEU A 43 -3.16 -6.25 15.24
N PHE A 44 -3.88 -5.41 15.98
CA PHE A 44 -3.29 -4.42 16.88
C PHE A 44 -3.87 -4.52 18.29
N GLN A 45 -3.14 -3.96 19.25
CA GLN A 45 -3.67 -3.78 20.59
C GLN A 45 -4.89 -2.83 20.56
N PRO A 46 -5.97 -3.12 21.31
CA PRO A 46 -7.16 -2.29 21.31
C PRO A 46 -6.85 -0.82 21.65
N GLY A 47 -7.38 0.09 20.84
CA GLY A 47 -7.27 1.53 21.08
C GLY A 47 -6.01 2.21 20.55
N PHE A 48 -5.06 1.49 19.94
CA PHE A 48 -3.83 2.08 19.42
C PHE A 48 -3.94 2.65 18.01
N VAL A 49 -4.74 2.01 17.16
CA VAL A 49 -4.87 2.40 15.75
C VAL A 49 -6.29 2.78 15.37
N GLU A 50 -6.42 3.51 14.27
CA GLU A 50 -7.67 3.89 13.66
C GLU A 50 -7.63 3.80 12.13
N GLN A 51 -8.81 3.86 11.54
CA GLN A 51 -8.99 3.99 10.10
C GLN A 51 -8.44 5.34 9.64
N PRO A 52 -7.45 5.39 8.73
CA PRO A 52 -6.94 6.66 8.24
C PRO A 52 -7.98 7.36 7.35
N THR A 53 -7.97 8.70 7.39
CA THR A 53 -8.67 9.55 6.42
C THR A 53 -7.88 9.62 5.11
N ALA A 54 -8.52 10.07 4.03
CA ALA A 54 -7.84 10.26 2.74
C ALA A 54 -6.67 11.26 2.81
N ASP A 55 -6.82 12.35 3.58
CA ASP A 55 -5.76 13.35 3.78
C ASP A 55 -4.58 12.75 4.56
N GLN A 56 -4.86 11.94 5.58
CA GLN A 56 -3.82 11.24 6.33
C GLN A 56 -3.06 10.27 5.41
N LEU A 57 -3.77 9.45 4.61
CA LEU A 57 -3.13 8.55 3.64
C LEU A 57 -2.25 9.29 2.65
N SER A 58 -2.74 10.42 2.13
CA SER A 58 -2.01 11.24 1.15
C SER A 58 -0.68 11.77 1.70
N ALA A 59 -0.58 12.03 3.00
CA ALA A 59 0.69 12.45 3.62
C ALA A 59 1.77 11.36 3.58
N TYR A 60 1.38 10.09 3.58
CA TYR A 60 2.30 8.94 3.48
C TYR A 60 2.53 8.48 2.04
N ALA A 61 1.81 9.02 1.06
CA ALA A 61 2.02 8.66 -0.34
C ALA A 61 3.42 9.07 -0.80
N GLY A 62 4.14 8.18 -1.49
CA GLY A 62 5.48 8.45 -1.99
C GLY A 62 6.27 7.19 -2.31
N THR A 63 7.51 7.40 -2.73
CA THR A 63 8.48 6.33 -3.00
C THR A 63 9.53 6.31 -1.91
N TYR A 64 9.71 5.14 -1.30
CA TYR A 64 10.63 4.88 -0.20
C TYR A 64 11.68 3.90 -0.71
N ASN A 65 12.90 4.38 -0.89
CA ASN A 65 14.02 3.53 -1.32
C ASN A 65 14.83 3.15 -0.10
N GLY A 66 15.07 1.86 0.09
CA GLY A 66 15.77 1.33 1.26
C GLY A 66 16.51 0.02 0.99
N ASP A 67 16.91 -0.64 2.07
CA ASP A 67 17.70 -1.86 2.06
C ASP A 67 16.83 -3.09 2.35
N GLU A 68 17.13 -4.19 1.65
CA GLU A 68 16.64 -5.53 1.98
C GLU A 68 17.73 -6.32 2.71
N GLY A 69 17.32 -7.20 3.63
CA GLY A 69 18.26 -8.03 4.38
C GLY A 69 17.60 -8.87 5.46
N ALA A 70 18.42 -9.38 6.37
CA ALA A 70 17.97 -10.17 7.51
C ALA A 70 18.81 -9.85 8.75
N PHE A 71 18.23 -10.12 9.91
CA PHE A 71 18.97 -10.24 11.16
C PHE A 71 19.43 -11.69 11.34
N GLY A 72 20.50 -11.88 12.11
CA GLY A 72 20.89 -13.22 12.55
C GLY A 72 19.88 -13.83 13.52
N PRO A 73 20.06 -15.10 13.90
CA PRO A 73 19.10 -15.84 14.73
C PRO A 73 19.03 -15.34 16.18
N ASN A 74 20.00 -14.55 16.64
CA ASN A 74 20.03 -14.06 18.02
C ASN A 74 19.53 -12.62 18.10
N LEU A 75 18.87 -12.31 19.22
CA LEU A 75 18.45 -10.95 19.53
C LEU A 75 19.68 -10.02 19.56
N GLY A 76 19.63 -8.95 18.78
CA GLY A 76 20.71 -7.97 18.70
C GLY A 76 21.77 -8.26 17.65
N ASP A 77 21.66 -9.38 16.90
CA ASP A 77 22.50 -9.59 15.73
C ASP A 77 22.36 -8.42 14.75
N PRO A 78 23.46 -7.95 14.12
CA PRO A 78 23.40 -6.82 13.21
C PRO A 78 22.60 -7.19 11.96
N PHE A 79 21.99 -6.17 11.36
CA PHE A 79 21.34 -6.34 10.07
C PHE A 79 22.37 -6.57 8.97
N VAL A 80 22.17 -7.63 8.18
CA VAL A 80 23.00 -7.96 7.02
C VAL A 80 22.21 -7.62 5.76
N LYS A 81 22.63 -6.54 5.08
CA LYS A 81 22.06 -6.12 3.80
C LYS A 81 22.33 -7.18 2.73
N SER A 82 21.27 -7.64 2.08
CA SER A 82 21.31 -8.55 0.93
C SER A 82 20.97 -7.85 -0.39
N GLY A 83 20.34 -6.68 -0.33
CA GLY A 83 19.94 -5.93 -1.52
C GLY A 83 19.35 -4.56 -1.20
N SER A 84 18.77 -3.94 -2.21
CA SER A 84 17.99 -2.70 -2.07
C SER A 84 16.64 -2.87 -2.75
N ALA A 85 15.65 -2.15 -2.25
CA ALA A 85 14.28 -2.21 -2.75
C ALA A 85 13.62 -0.85 -2.74
N SER A 86 12.55 -0.74 -3.53
CA SER A 86 11.69 0.43 -3.58
C SER A 86 10.28 0.03 -3.15
N LEU A 87 9.76 0.74 -2.16
CA LEU A 87 8.38 0.68 -1.70
C LEU A 87 7.67 1.94 -2.18
N VAL A 88 6.63 1.79 -2.99
CA VAL A 88 5.75 2.89 -3.41
C VAL A 88 4.42 2.73 -2.68
N VAL A 89 4.02 3.79 -1.99
CA VAL A 89 2.74 3.89 -1.30
C VAL A 89 1.87 4.89 -2.05
N SER A 90 0.69 4.47 -2.49
CA SER A 90 -0.27 5.37 -3.14
C SER A 90 -1.02 6.22 -2.11
N ALA A 91 -1.64 7.31 -2.56
CA ALA A 91 -2.52 8.15 -1.73
C ALA A 91 -3.78 7.42 -1.22
N SER A 92 -4.07 6.22 -1.74
CA SER A 92 -5.15 5.35 -1.27
C SER A 92 -4.67 4.24 -0.32
N GLY A 93 -3.38 4.17 0.01
CA GLY A 93 -2.81 3.10 0.84
C GLY A 93 -2.51 1.80 0.09
N GLY A 94 -2.52 1.83 -1.24
CA GLY A 94 -2.03 0.73 -2.08
C GLY A 94 -0.51 0.67 -2.04
N VAL A 95 0.04 -0.55 -2.14
CA VAL A 95 1.49 -0.79 -2.07
C VAL A 95 2.01 -1.43 -3.35
N THR A 96 3.08 -0.87 -3.89
CA THR A 96 3.92 -1.51 -4.89
C THR A 96 5.32 -1.71 -4.31
N TYR A 97 5.84 -2.93 -4.38
CA TYR A 97 7.15 -3.26 -3.85
C TYR A 97 8.00 -3.89 -4.96
N LYS A 98 9.19 -3.33 -5.20
CA LYS A 98 10.10 -3.73 -6.30
C LYS A 98 9.38 -3.76 -7.66
N GLY A 99 8.53 -2.76 -7.90
CA GLY A 99 7.75 -2.62 -9.14
C GLY A 99 6.53 -3.54 -9.27
N THR A 100 6.26 -4.40 -8.28
CA THR A 100 5.09 -5.28 -8.29
C THR A 100 4.03 -4.77 -7.31
N SER A 101 2.78 -4.65 -7.75
CA SER A 101 1.66 -4.27 -6.88
C SER A 101 1.24 -5.44 -6.00
N TYR A 102 1.04 -5.18 -4.71
CA TYR A 102 0.56 -6.18 -3.74
C TYR A 102 -0.78 -5.74 -3.18
N ALA A 103 -1.71 -6.69 -3.06
CA ALA A 103 -3.02 -6.42 -2.49
C ALA A 103 -2.88 -6.07 -1.01
N THR A 104 -3.29 -4.85 -0.66
CA THR A 104 -3.35 -4.41 0.73
C THR A 104 -4.56 -5.04 1.42
N VAL A 105 -4.32 -5.74 2.53
CA VAL A 105 -5.37 -6.39 3.35
C VAL A 105 -5.79 -5.54 4.55
N SER A 106 -4.95 -4.61 4.99
CA SER A 106 -5.27 -3.66 6.04
C SER A 106 -4.40 -2.41 5.94
N VAL A 107 -4.99 -1.24 6.15
CA VAL A 107 -4.27 0.01 6.40
C VAL A 107 -4.81 0.68 7.65
N CYS A 108 -3.94 0.90 8.62
CA CYS A 108 -4.26 1.58 9.86
C CYS A 108 -3.28 2.73 10.10
N ILE A 109 -3.66 3.71 10.91
CA ILE A 109 -2.75 4.75 11.40
C ILE A 109 -2.81 4.78 12.93
N ASP A 110 -1.71 5.12 13.57
CA ASP A 110 -1.69 5.43 15.00
C ASP A 110 -2.76 6.46 15.38
N LYS A 111 -3.44 6.27 16.51
CA LYS A 111 -4.36 7.28 17.08
C LYS A 111 -3.62 8.48 17.67
N ALA A 112 -2.40 8.29 18.16
CA ALA A 112 -1.56 9.36 18.71
C ALA A 112 -0.11 9.18 18.26
N ALA A 113 0.63 10.28 18.12
CA ALA A 113 2.04 10.20 17.80
C ALA A 113 2.80 9.60 18.99
N GLY A 114 3.70 8.65 18.72
CA GLY A 114 4.61 8.08 19.71
C GLY A 114 6.06 8.49 19.47
N ASN A 115 7.00 7.69 20.01
CA ASN A 115 8.44 7.89 19.83
C ASN A 115 8.90 7.78 18.37
N PHE A 116 8.07 7.16 17.52
CA PHE A 116 8.30 7.01 16.09
C PHE A 116 7.49 8.02 15.27
N GLY A 117 6.99 9.10 15.88
CA GLY A 117 6.01 9.99 15.25
C GLY A 117 4.65 9.32 15.09
N LYS A 118 3.87 9.73 14.08
CA LYS A 118 2.69 8.97 13.64
C LYS A 118 3.16 7.91 12.65
N VAL A 119 2.71 6.68 12.84
CA VAL A 119 2.99 5.56 11.94
C VAL A 119 1.71 5.13 11.23
N MET A 120 1.82 4.94 9.92
CA MET A 120 0.85 4.22 9.11
C MET A 120 1.33 2.78 8.91
N TYR A 121 0.44 1.83 9.16
CA TYR A 121 0.67 0.40 9.05
C TYR A 121 -0.05 -0.12 7.82
N VAL A 122 0.68 -0.76 6.91
CA VAL A 122 0.12 -1.41 5.72
C VAL A 122 0.42 -2.88 5.76
N HIS A 123 -0.61 -3.72 5.76
CA HIS A 123 -0.47 -5.17 5.69
C HIS A 123 -0.84 -5.69 4.31
N THR A 124 -0.12 -6.72 3.88
CA THR A 124 -0.41 -7.54 2.70
C THR A 124 -0.69 -8.98 3.16
N ASP A 125 -0.80 -9.93 2.25
CA ASP A 125 -0.98 -11.35 2.57
C ASP A 125 0.21 -11.95 3.34
N LYS A 126 1.45 -11.57 2.98
CA LYS A 126 2.69 -12.14 3.53
C LYS A 126 3.56 -11.13 4.27
N GLY A 127 3.48 -9.86 3.89
CA GLY A 127 4.33 -8.78 4.40
C GLY A 127 3.55 -7.69 5.11
N HIS A 128 4.29 -6.79 5.75
CA HIS A 128 3.75 -5.56 6.30
C HIS A 128 4.80 -4.45 6.22
N PHE A 129 4.34 -3.21 6.19
CA PHE A 129 5.18 -2.03 6.21
C PHE A 129 4.66 -1.04 7.25
N ASP A 130 5.58 -0.46 7.98
CA ASP A 130 5.38 0.63 8.91
C ASP A 130 6.00 1.87 8.28
N ILE A 131 5.21 2.92 8.11
CA ILE A 131 5.64 4.17 7.49
C ILE A 131 5.45 5.28 8.50
N SER A 132 6.55 5.89 8.92
CA SER A 132 6.58 6.97 9.88
C SER A 132 6.60 8.35 9.21
N THR A 133 5.99 9.33 9.88
CA THR A 133 6.19 10.76 9.58
C THR A 133 7.61 11.26 9.86
N GLN A 134 8.42 10.49 10.58
CA GLN A 134 9.79 10.83 11.00
C GLN A 134 10.78 9.86 10.40
N SER A 135 11.99 10.34 10.11
CA SER A 135 13.12 9.47 9.75
C SER A 135 13.84 9.06 11.02
N LEU A 136 13.92 7.76 11.27
CA LEU A 136 14.53 7.21 12.48
C LEU A 136 15.94 6.68 12.18
N PRO A 137 16.87 6.79 13.13
CA PRO A 137 18.16 6.11 13.02
C PRO A 137 17.97 4.62 12.75
N ASP A 138 18.69 4.11 11.76
CA ASP A 138 18.70 2.71 11.33
C ASP A 138 17.35 2.13 10.83
N LEU A 139 16.23 2.84 10.89
CA LEU A 139 14.97 2.37 10.28
C LEU A 139 14.57 3.21 9.07
N GLY A 140 14.99 4.47 9.04
CA GLY A 140 14.51 5.44 8.07
C GLY A 140 13.05 5.82 8.32
N GLN A 141 12.32 6.15 7.26
CA GLN A 141 10.92 6.54 7.30
C GLN A 141 9.95 5.40 7.02
N ALA A 142 10.39 4.32 6.36
CA ALA A 142 9.60 3.11 6.21
C ALA A 142 10.45 1.86 6.42
N TRP A 143 9.87 0.88 7.10
CA TRP A 143 10.48 -0.41 7.35
C TRP A 143 9.41 -1.50 7.39
N GLY A 144 9.80 -2.76 7.47
CA GLY A 144 8.87 -3.87 7.63
C GLY A 144 9.37 -5.17 7.01
N ILE A 145 8.44 -6.01 6.60
CA ILE A 145 8.68 -7.33 6.02
C ILE A 145 8.16 -7.37 4.58
N SER A 146 9.03 -7.80 3.69
CA SER A 146 8.78 -7.92 2.26
C SER A 146 7.58 -8.83 1.97
N PRO A 147 6.63 -8.39 1.12
CA PRO A 147 5.49 -9.22 0.72
C PRO A 147 5.88 -10.31 -0.29
N VAL A 148 7.11 -10.29 -0.83
CA VAL A 148 7.60 -11.29 -1.79
C VAL A 148 7.64 -12.68 -1.14
N ASP A 149 8.25 -12.76 0.05
CA ASP A 149 8.51 -14.01 0.77
C ASP A 149 7.97 -14.01 2.20
N GLY A 150 7.55 -12.87 2.74
CA GLY A 150 7.09 -12.73 4.12
C GLY A 150 8.19 -12.90 5.17
N GLN A 151 9.46 -12.75 4.79
CA GLN A 151 10.61 -13.00 5.66
C GLN A 151 11.70 -11.92 5.54
N THR A 152 11.96 -11.45 4.31
CA THR A 152 13.03 -10.46 4.06
C THR A 152 12.65 -9.13 4.72
N ASN A 153 13.57 -8.55 5.49
CA ASN A 153 13.36 -7.27 6.15
C ASN A 153 13.65 -6.12 5.18
N PHE A 154 12.81 -5.09 5.18
CA PHE A 154 13.02 -3.82 4.51
C PHE A 154 13.25 -2.73 5.57
N ARG A 155 14.29 -1.90 5.41
CA ARG A 155 14.59 -0.81 6.36
C ARG A 155 15.47 0.28 5.74
N ASN A 156 15.86 1.26 6.55
CA ASN A 156 16.72 2.39 6.18
C ASN A 156 16.14 3.21 5.03
N SER A 157 14.83 3.19 4.85
CA SER A 157 14.26 3.81 3.67
C SER A 157 14.08 5.31 3.84
N VAL A 158 14.23 6.07 2.76
CA VAL A 158 13.98 7.52 2.75
C VAL A 158 12.95 7.82 1.67
N LYS A 159 11.96 8.65 2.03
CA LYS A 159 10.97 9.16 1.09
C LYS A 159 11.65 10.11 0.11
N GLN A 160 11.44 9.87 -1.19
CA GLN A 160 11.89 10.73 -2.29
C GLN A 160 10.86 11.81 -2.60
#